data_AF-A0A5E6WUK9-F1
#
_entry.id   AF-A0A5E6WUK9-F1
#
_cell.length_a   1.000
_cell.length_b   1.000
_cell.length_c   1.000
_cell.angle_alpha   90.00
_cell.angle_beta   90.00
_cell.angle_gamma   90.00
#
_symmetry.space_group_name_H-M   'P 1'
#
loop_
_entity.id
_entity.type
_entity.pdbx_description
1 polymer ?
#
loop_
_entity_poly.entity_id
_entity_poly.type
_entity_poly.pdbx_seq_one_letter_code
_entity_poly.pdbx_strand_id
1 'polypeptide(L)' 'MTLLGVIPESQAVLKASNQGVPVILDDQSDAGQAYSDTVDRLLGKNVEHRFLDVKKKGFFERLFGGN' A
#
# COMPACT_ATOMS: atom_id res chain seq x y z
N MET A 1 4.65 5.79 21.18
CA MET A 1 3.66 5.77 20.10
C MET A 1 4.02 4.63 19.16
N THR A 2 3.12 3.68 18.94
CA THR A 2 3.36 2.49 18.11
C THR A 2 3.01 2.78 16.66
N LEU A 3 3.82 2.29 15.71
CA LEU A 3 3.50 2.36 14.29
C LEU A 3 2.22 1.54 14.02
N LEU A 4 1.17 2.18 13.49
CA LEU A 4 -0.09 1.48 13.19
C LEU A 4 -0.10 0.83 11.80
N GLY A 5 0.65 1.37 10.84
CA GLY A 5 0.71 0.81 9.48
C GLY A 5 1.58 1.62 8.55
N VAL A 6 1.84 1.04 7.38
CA VAL A 6 2.61 1.65 6.29
C VAL A 6 1.77 1.57 5.03
N ILE A 7 1.37 2.73 4.50
CA ILE A 7 0.59 2.81 3.27
C ILE A 7 1.59 3.09 2.12
N PRO A 8 1.80 2.14 1.19
CA PRO A 8 2.68 2.38 0.06
C PRO A 8 2.08 3.40 -0.92
N GLU A 9 2.93 4.02 -1.74
CA GLU A 9 2.46 4.77 -2.91
C GLU A 9 1.77 3.81 -3.87
N SER A 10 0.52 4.12 -4.24
CA SER A 10 -0.31 3.21 -5.04
C SER A 10 -1.21 3.96 -6.02
N GLN A 11 -1.21 3.50 -7.27
CA GLN A 11 -2.14 4.00 -8.31
C GLN A 11 -3.61 3.68 -7.98
N ALA A 12 -3.86 2.67 -7.14
CA ALA A 12 -5.21 2.33 -6.69
C ALA A 12 -5.85 3.48 -5.91
N VAL A 13 -5.06 4.26 -5.15
CA VAL A 13 -5.54 5.44 -4.42
C VAL A 13 -6.08 6.51 -5.38
N LEU A 14 -5.34 6.82 -6.44
CA LEU A 14 -5.76 7.80 -7.44
C LEU A 14 -7.02 7.34 -8.18
N LYS A 15 -7.07 6.06 -8.58
CA LYS A 15 -8.24 5.48 -9.23
C LYS A 15 -9.49 5.54 -8.33
N ALA A 16 -9.35 5.13 -7.07
CA ALA A 16 -10.43 5.13 -6.08
C ALA A 16 -10.96 6.55 -5.83
N SER A 17 -10.05 7.54 -5.70
CA SER A 17 -10.39 8.96 -5.57
C SER A 17 -11.21 9.47 -6.76
N ASN A 18 -10.74 9.21 -7.99
CA ASN A 18 -11.46 9.61 -9.21
C ASN A 18 -12.85 8.96 -9.34
N GLN A 19 -13.03 7.77 -8.75
CA GLN A 19 -14.30 7.05 -8.72
C GLN A 19 -15.19 7.43 -7.53
N GLY A 20 -14.69 8.22 -6.57
CA GLY A 20 -15.43 8.57 -5.36
C GLY A 20 -15.67 7.38 -4.42
N VAL A 21 -14.82 6.35 -4.47
CA VAL A 21 -14.94 5.15 -3.63
C VAL A 21 -13.73 5.03 -2.70
N PRO A 22 -13.89 4.55 -1.45
CA PRO A 22 -12.76 4.32 -0.55
C PRO A 22 -11.85 3.19 -1.06
N VAL A 23 -10.54 3.42 -1.11
CA VAL A 23 -9.55 2.42 -1.57
C VAL A 23 -9.48 1.16 -0.69
N ILE A 24 -9.89 1.24 0.58
CA ILE A 24 -9.97 0.07 1.48
C ILE A 24 -10.94 -1.01 0.98
N LEU A 25 -11.87 -0.68 0.08
CA LEU A 25 -12.79 -1.64 -0.51
C LEU A 25 -12.16 -2.48 -1.63
N ASP A 26 -10.99 -2.09 -2.13
CA ASP A 26 -10.21 -2.87 -3.09
C ASP A 26 -9.21 -3.76 -2.33
N ASP A 27 -9.68 -4.94 -1.91
CA ASP A 27 -8.92 -5.89 -1.09
C ASP A 27 -7.73 -6.54 -1.82
N GLN A 28 -7.68 -6.43 -3.15
CA GLN A 28 -6.56 -6.88 -3.97
C GLN A 28 -5.47 -5.81 -4.10
N SER A 29 -5.79 -4.54 -3.84
CA SER A 29 -4.82 -3.45 -3.89
C SER A 29 -3.89 -3.45 -2.68
N ASP A 30 -2.64 -3.05 -2.91
CA ASP A 30 -1.65 -2.84 -1.85
C ASP A 30 -2.10 -1.79 -0.83
N ALA A 31 -2.68 -0.68 -1.28
CA ALA A 31 -3.24 0.37 -0.42
C ALA A 31 -4.43 -0.14 0.40
N GLY A 32 -5.37 -0.87 -0.23
CA GLY A 32 -6.53 -1.41 0.47
C GLY A 32 -6.13 -2.40 1.57
N GLN A 33 -5.20 -3.30 1.24
CA GLN A 33 -4.57 -4.21 2.19
C GLN A 33 -3.87 -3.48 3.34
N ALA A 34 -3.08 -2.43 3.04
CA ALA A 34 -2.37 -1.65 4.04
C ALA A 34 -3.32 -0.90 5.00
N TYR A 35 -4.41 -0.33 4.48
CA TYR A 35 -5.44 0.31 5.31
C TYR A 35 -6.16 -0.70 6.19
N SER A 36 -6.49 -1.89 5.67
CA SER A 36 -7.09 -2.97 6.46
C SER A 36 -6.20 -3.35 7.64
N ASP A 37 -4.90 -3.59 7.39
CA ASP A 37 -3.95 -3.91 8.46
C ASP A 37 -3.84 -2.80 9.51
N THR A 38 -3.88 -1.54 9.06
CA THR A 38 -3.80 -0.37 9.95
C THR A 38 -5.00 -0.29 10.88
N VAL A 39 -6.21 -0.51 10.35
CA VAL A 39 -7.44 -0.56 11.12
C VAL A 39 -7.42 -1.74 12.08
N ASP A 40 -6.98 -2.91 11.63
CA ASP A 40 -6.86 -4.09 12.49
C ASP A 40 -5.92 -3.87 13.68
N ARG A 41 -4.75 -3.24 13.46
CA ARG A 41 -3.84 -2.87 14.56
C ARG A 41 -4.43 -1.78 15.47
N LEU A 42 -5.14 -0.80 14.90
CA LEU A 42 -5.84 0.22 15.67
C LEU A 42 -6.90 -0.41 16.61
N LEU A 43 -7.55 -1.48 16.16
CA LEU A 43 -8.52 -2.27 16.94
C LEU A 43 -7.87 -3.29 17.88
N GLY A 44 -6.54 -3.28 18.01
CA GLY A 44 -5.78 -4.12 18.94
C GLY A 44 -5.43 -5.52 18.43
N LYS A 45 -5.64 -5.82 17.14
CA LYS A 45 -5.19 -7.08 16.55
C LYS A 45 -3.69 -7.06 16.31
N ASN A 46 -3.06 -8.23 16.42
CA ASN A 46 -1.64 -8.41 16.12
C ASN A 46 -1.48 -8.89 14.67
N VAL A 47 -1.14 -7.96 13.77
CA VAL A 47 -1.01 -8.20 12.32
C VAL A 47 0.39 -7.78 11.86
N GLU A 48 1.08 -8.61 11.09
CA GLU A 48 2.44 -8.32 10.59
C GLU A 48 2.47 -7.07 9.70
N HIS A 49 3.52 -6.26 9.83
CA HIS A 49 3.70 -5.07 8.98
C HIS A 49 4.13 -5.47 7.57
N ARG A 50 3.18 -5.35 6.63
CA ARG A 50 3.46 -5.40 5.19
C ARG A 50 4.01 -4.06 4.70
N PHE A 51 4.68 -4.07 3.55
CA PHE A 51 5.15 -2.88 2.82
C PHE A 51 6.23 -2.04 3.52
N LEU A 52 6.97 -2.59 4.49
CA LEU A 52 8.12 -1.92 5.11
C LEU A 52 9.28 -1.71 4.14
N ASP A 53 9.46 -2.65 3.21
CA ASP A 53 10.48 -2.55 2.18
C ASP A 53 9.95 -1.75 1.00
N VAL A 54 10.56 -0.59 0.76
CA VAL A 54 10.41 0.09 -0.51
C VAL A 54 11.12 -0.76 -1.56
N LYS A 55 10.35 -1.39 -2.47
CA LYS A 55 10.93 -2.02 -3.66
C LYS A 55 11.69 -0.95 -4.43
N LYS A 56 13.01 -0.89 -4.26
CA LYS A 56 13.88 -0.05 -5.08
C LYS A 56 13.66 -0.49 -6.52
N LYS A 57 13.14 0.40 -7.38
CA LYS A 57 13.18 0.21 -8.83
C LYS A 57 14.60 -0.20 -9.20
N GLY A 58 14.74 -1.43 -9.68
CA GLY A 58 16.05 -2.06 -9.83
C GLY A 58 16.91 -1.27 -10.83
N PHE A 59 18.22 -1.24 -10.61
CA PHE A 59 19.19 -0.72 -11.59
C PHE A 59 18.98 -1.33 -13.01
N PHE A 60 18.40 -2.52 -13.09
CA PHE A 60 18.05 -3.20 -14.34
C PHE A 60 16.87 -2.56 -15.08
N GLU A 61 15.87 -1.97 -14.41
CA GLU A 61 14.78 -1.24 -15.11
C GLU A 61 15.32 0.00 -15.84
N ARG A 62 16.39 0.61 -15.32
CA ARG A 62 17.08 1.74 -15.97
C ARG A 62 17.92 1.32 -17.17
N LEU A 63 18.37 0.05 -17.24
CA LEU A 63 19.18 -0.46 -18.33
C LEU A 63 18.34 -1.08 -19.47
N PHE A 64 17.13 -1.56 -19.17
CA PHE A 64 16.22 -2.14 -20.16
C PHE A 64 15.07 -1.21 -20.60
N GLY A 65 14.95 -0.01 -20.02
CA GLY A 65 13.94 1.01 -20.38
C GLY A 65 14.35 1.99 -21.49
N GLY A 66 15.34 1.63 -22.31
CA GLY A 66 15.76 2.42 -23.47
C GLY A 66 14.89 2.16 -24.69
N ASN A 67 13.72 2.80 -24.72
CA ASN A 67 13.00 3.31 -25.91
C ASN A 67 11.84 4.18 -25.45
#